data_AF-A0AA39I599-F1
#
_entry.id   AF-A0AA39I599-F1
#
_cell.length_a   1.000
_cell.length_b   1.000
_cell.length_c   1.000
_cell.angle_alpha   90.00
_cell.angle_beta   90.00
_cell.angle_gamma   90.00
#
_symmetry.space_group_name_H-M   'P 1'
#
loop_
_entity.id
_entity.type
_entity.pdbx_description
1 polymer ?
#
loop_
_entity_poly.entity_id
_entity_poly.type
_entity_poly.pdbx_seq_one_letter_code
_entity_poly.pdbx_strand_id
1 'polypeptide(L)'
;MIISFSAPSQSIVRRTRKAMELAKCPVCLDLMAKPFVLGCGHSFCELCAAESVNVNDKCAVCRQPTRGLCAPNVDLDRLIRDLILPSLEPESRRIYEERCEIQRKRVRRKDRFRCIIWTEVERIRPDSILVHDIVQNCTDVFGKSEDVVRELTEIFSREILANDLSVFAMSETEKGLSIHFKEAFRRN
;
A
#
# COMPACT_ATOMS: atom_id res chain seq x y z
N MET A 1 -43.20 17.58 17.19
CA MET A 1 -43.25 16.59 16.10
C MET A 1 -42.14 15.60 16.33
N ILE A 2 -42.48 14.36 16.71
CA ILE A 2 -41.51 13.29 16.94
C ILE A 2 -41.27 12.64 15.58
N ILE A 3 -40.06 12.77 15.03
CA ILE A 3 -39.71 12.09 13.78
C ILE A 3 -39.58 10.61 14.13
N SER A 4 -40.58 9.82 13.76
CA SER A 4 -40.56 8.37 13.88
C SER A 4 -39.52 7.82 12.91
N PHE A 5 -38.38 7.37 13.43
CA PHE A 5 -37.42 6.59 12.67
C PHE A 5 -38.03 5.21 12.40
N SER A 6 -38.66 5.05 11.24
CA SER A 6 -39.16 3.74 10.79
C SER A 6 -37.98 2.79 10.59
N ALA A 7 -38.05 1.60 11.18
CA ALA A 7 -37.04 0.56 11.02
C ALA A 7 -36.81 0.23 9.52
N PRO A 8 -35.56 0.01 9.07
CA PRO A 8 -35.25 -0.23 7.67
C PRO A 8 -35.91 -1.51 7.16
N SER A 9 -36.40 -1.48 5.92
CA SER A 9 -37.04 -2.64 5.28
C SER A 9 -36.09 -3.84 5.19
N GLN A 10 -36.63 -5.06 5.28
CA GLN A 10 -35.85 -6.31 5.19
C GLN A 10 -35.01 -6.40 3.90
N SER A 11 -35.46 -5.79 2.80
CA SER A 11 -34.71 -5.72 1.55
C SER A 11 -33.45 -4.85 1.64
N ILE A 12 -33.48 -3.76 2.40
CA ILE A 12 -32.32 -2.88 2.61
C ILE A 12 -31.27 -3.63 3.44
N VAL A 13 -31.68 -4.26 4.54
CA VAL A 13 -30.79 -5.05 5.41
C VAL A 13 -30.07 -6.16 4.63
N ARG A 14 -30.77 -6.88 3.76
CA ARG A 14 -30.18 -7.93 2.91
C ARG A 14 -29.15 -7.37 1.92
N ARG A 15 -29.43 -6.21 1.30
CA ARG A 15 -28.52 -5.57 0.35
C ARG A 15 -27.26 -5.06 1.03
N THR A 16 -27.38 -4.42 2.20
CA THR A 16 -26.24 -3.95 2.98
C THR A 16 -25.33 -5.10 3.40
N ARG A 17 -25.89 -6.22 3.87
CA ARG A 17 -25.09 -7.41 4.22
C ARG A 17 -24.30 -7.95 3.02
N LYS A 18 -24.94 -8.05 1.85
CA LYS A 18 -24.25 -8.51 0.63
C LYS A 18 -23.14 -7.52 0.22
N ALA A 19 -23.39 -6.23 0.34
CA ALA A 19 -22.40 -5.19 0.08
C ALA A 19 -21.19 -5.29 1.02
N MET A 20 -21.42 -5.56 2.32
CA MET A 20 -20.36 -5.78 3.30
C MET A 20 -19.44 -6.94 2.92
N GLU A 21 -20.00 -8.08 2.49
CA GLU A 21 -19.18 -9.23 2.08
C GLU A 21 -18.36 -8.95 0.83
N LEU A 22 -18.93 -8.25 -0.16
CA LEU A 22 -18.21 -7.87 -1.39
C LEU A 22 -17.12 -6.81 -1.15
N ALA A 23 -17.24 -6.03 -0.07
CA ALA A 23 -16.27 -5.01 0.31
C ALA A 23 -15.15 -5.54 1.21
N LYS A 24 -15.09 -6.85 1.51
CA LYS A 24 -13.96 -7.46 2.22
C LYS A 24 -12.75 -7.63 1.32
N CYS A 25 -11.59 -7.26 1.84
CA CYS A 25 -10.32 -7.44 1.16
C CYS A 25 -9.99 -8.94 1.08
N PRO A 26 -9.72 -9.51 -0.11
CA PRO A 26 -9.35 -10.93 -0.22
C PRO A 26 -8.02 -11.29 0.44
N VAL A 27 -7.18 -10.30 0.80
CA VAL A 27 -5.86 -10.50 1.39
C VAL A 27 -5.92 -10.50 2.92
N CYS A 28 -6.51 -9.46 3.53
CA CYS A 28 -6.58 -9.33 4.98
C CYS A 28 -7.94 -9.73 5.57
N LEU A 29 -8.91 -10.09 4.72
CA LEU A 29 -10.27 -10.55 5.08
C LEU A 29 -11.17 -9.54 5.80
N ASP A 30 -10.65 -8.35 6.11
CA ASP A 30 -11.41 -7.22 6.66
C ASP A 30 -12.00 -6.30 5.58
N LEU A 31 -12.97 -5.46 5.97
CA LEU A 31 -13.52 -4.37 5.13
C LEU A 31 -12.39 -3.54 4.51
N MET A 32 -12.41 -3.31 3.19
CA MET A 32 -11.30 -2.65 2.51
C MET A 32 -11.07 -1.23 3.03
N ALA A 33 -9.87 -0.97 3.55
CA ALA A 33 -9.43 0.37 3.89
C ALA A 33 -8.74 0.98 2.65
N LYS A 34 -9.28 2.11 2.17
CA LYS A 34 -8.84 2.77 0.94
C LYS A 34 -8.73 1.78 -0.23
N PRO A 35 -9.86 1.31 -0.79
CA PRO A 35 -9.84 0.28 -1.80
C PRO A 35 -9.13 0.73 -3.08
N PHE A 36 -8.30 -0.15 -3.63
CA PHE A 36 -7.65 -0.01 -4.94
C PHE A 36 -8.08 -1.16 -5.84
N VAL A 37 -8.32 -0.85 -7.11
CA VAL A 37 -8.69 -1.81 -8.15
C VAL A 37 -7.51 -2.07 -9.08
N LEU A 38 -7.31 -3.33 -9.43
CA LEU A 38 -6.31 -3.76 -10.42
C LEU A 38 -6.91 -3.75 -11.83
N GLY A 39 -6.06 -3.83 -12.86
CA GLY A 39 -6.52 -3.97 -14.26
C GLY A 39 -7.46 -5.15 -14.54
N CYS A 40 -7.46 -6.19 -13.68
CA CYS A 40 -8.40 -7.32 -13.75
C CYS A 40 -9.77 -7.07 -13.08
N GLY A 41 -9.97 -5.92 -12.46
CA GLY A 41 -11.22 -5.54 -11.77
C GLY A 41 -11.31 -5.96 -10.29
N HIS A 42 -10.41 -6.81 -9.79
CA HIS A 42 -10.40 -7.16 -8.36
C HIS A 42 -9.86 -6.00 -7.51
N SER A 43 -10.50 -5.80 -6.34
CA SER A 43 -10.15 -4.73 -5.41
C SER A 43 -9.55 -5.26 -4.09
N PHE A 44 -8.65 -4.48 -3.51
CA PHE A 44 -7.91 -4.77 -2.28
C PHE A 44 -7.76 -3.47 -1.47
N CYS A 45 -7.30 -3.55 -0.22
CA CYS A 45 -6.83 -2.35 0.48
C CYS A 45 -5.62 -1.76 -0.27
N GLU A 46 -5.43 -0.45 -0.20
CA GLU A 46 -4.25 0.24 -0.76
C GLU A 46 -2.94 -0.45 -0.37
N LEU A 47 -2.75 -0.68 0.93
CA LEU A 47 -1.53 -1.33 1.43
C LEU A 47 -1.44 -2.80 1.01
N CYS A 48 -2.56 -3.52 0.96
CA CYS A 48 -2.57 -4.92 0.51
C CYS A 48 -2.22 -5.03 -0.99
N ALA A 49 -2.75 -4.13 -1.82
CA ALA A 49 -2.40 -4.07 -3.24
C ALA A 49 -0.89 -3.79 -3.42
N ALA A 50 -0.35 -2.83 -2.66
CA ALA A 50 1.07 -2.48 -2.71
C ALA A 50 1.98 -3.61 -2.21
N GLU A 51 1.61 -4.31 -1.13
CA GLU A 51 2.51 -5.27 -0.45
C GLU A 51 2.41 -6.71 -0.95
N SER A 52 1.26 -7.17 -1.43
CA SER A 52 1.05 -8.58 -1.81
C SER A 52 0.84 -8.79 -3.31
N VAL A 53 0.18 -7.85 -3.97
CA VAL A 53 -0.20 -7.97 -5.37
C VAL A 53 0.88 -7.44 -6.31
N ASN A 54 1.42 -6.24 -6.03
CA ASN A 54 2.48 -5.66 -6.86
C ASN A 54 3.81 -6.41 -6.74
N VAL A 55 4.04 -7.15 -5.65
CA VAL A 55 5.28 -7.93 -5.47
C VAL A 55 5.27 -9.21 -6.30
N ASN A 56 4.14 -9.92 -6.35
CA ASN A 56 4.02 -11.16 -7.14
C ASN A 56 3.65 -10.89 -8.62
N ASP A 57 3.48 -9.60 -8.97
CA ASP A 57 2.97 -9.10 -10.24
C ASP A 57 1.70 -9.81 -10.74
N LYS A 58 0.91 -10.36 -9.80
CA LYS A 58 -0.27 -11.19 -10.08
C LYS A 58 -1.38 -10.89 -9.09
N CYS A 59 -2.62 -10.86 -9.58
CA CYS A 59 -3.79 -10.73 -8.73
C CYS A 59 -3.90 -11.92 -7.77
N ALA A 60 -4.11 -11.67 -6.47
CA ALA A 60 -4.30 -12.73 -5.47
C ALA A 60 -5.57 -13.58 -5.69
N VAL A 61 -6.53 -13.05 -6.46
CA VAL A 61 -7.81 -13.73 -6.75
C VAL A 61 -7.73 -14.52 -8.06
N CYS A 62 -7.52 -13.85 -9.20
CA CYS A 62 -7.56 -14.49 -10.51
C CYS A 62 -6.19 -14.85 -11.10
N ARG A 63 -5.09 -14.54 -10.41
CA ARG A 63 -3.70 -14.81 -10.84
C ARG A 63 -3.27 -14.14 -12.16
N GLN A 64 -4.11 -13.28 -12.74
CA GLN A 64 -3.74 -12.49 -13.92
C GLN A 64 -2.61 -11.50 -13.59
N PRO A 65 -1.69 -11.25 -14.53
CA PRO A 65 -0.58 -10.34 -14.31
C PRO A 65 -1.10 -8.91 -14.09
N THR A 66 -0.60 -8.23 -13.06
CA THR A 66 -1.03 -6.87 -12.71
C THR A 66 -0.35 -5.81 -13.56
N ARG A 67 0.90 -6.07 -13.99
CA ARG A 67 1.73 -5.15 -14.78
C ARG A 67 1.87 -3.77 -14.10
N GLY A 68 1.86 -3.75 -12.76
CA GLY A 68 1.84 -2.51 -11.97
C GLY A 68 0.59 -1.63 -12.14
N LEU A 69 -0.46 -2.10 -12.82
CA LEU A 69 -1.68 -1.31 -13.05
C LEU A 69 -2.62 -1.43 -11.85
N CYS A 70 -2.67 -0.39 -11.03
CA CYS A 70 -3.67 -0.22 -9.99
C CYS A 70 -4.14 1.25 -9.90
N ALA A 71 -5.37 1.45 -9.45
CA ALA A 71 -5.94 2.78 -9.25
C ALA A 71 -6.85 2.78 -8.02
N PRO A 72 -7.07 3.93 -7.35
CA PRO A 72 -8.07 4.05 -6.30
C PRO A 72 -9.45 3.66 -6.81
N ASN A 73 -10.16 2.80 -6.10
CA ASN A 73 -11.55 2.45 -6.39
C ASN A 73 -12.49 3.40 -5.63
N VAL A 74 -12.67 4.61 -6.19
CA VAL A 74 -13.43 5.69 -5.56
C VAL A 74 -14.89 5.34 -5.31
N ASP A 75 -15.50 4.54 -6.18
CA ASP A 75 -16.91 4.14 -6.03
C ASP A 75 -17.08 3.12 -4.91
N LEU A 76 -16.14 2.18 -4.77
CA LEU A 76 -16.14 1.25 -3.64
C LEU A 76 -15.85 1.98 -2.31
N ASP A 77 -14.93 2.95 -2.28
CA ASP A 77 -14.68 3.77 -1.07
C ASP A 77 -15.94 4.54 -0.65
N ARG A 78 -16.65 5.12 -1.63
CA ARG A 78 -17.92 5.82 -1.40
C ARG A 78 -19.00 4.87 -0.89
N LEU A 79 -19.16 3.70 -1.51
CA LEU A 79 -20.12 2.69 -1.07
C LEU A 79 -19.82 2.23 0.37
N ILE A 80 -18.56 1.99 0.70
CA ILE A 80 -18.16 1.65 2.07
C ILE A 80 -18.58 2.76 3.03
N ARG A 81 -18.21 4.00 2.73
CA ARG A 81 -18.47 5.16 3.58
C ARG A 81 -19.96 5.46 3.79
N ASP A 82 -20.74 5.40 2.72
CA ASP A 82 -22.11 5.95 2.71
C ASP A 82 -23.17 4.88 2.98
N LEU A 83 -22.87 3.61 2.72
CA LEU A 83 -23.82 2.50 2.92
C LEU A 83 -23.37 1.54 4.03
N ILE A 84 -22.10 1.14 4.03
CA ILE A 84 -21.62 0.11 4.95
C ILE A 84 -21.37 0.70 6.34
N LEU A 85 -20.53 1.73 6.46
CA LEU A 85 -20.15 2.30 7.77
C LEU A 85 -21.34 2.75 8.61
N PRO A 86 -22.39 3.42 8.07
CA PRO A 86 -23.56 3.82 8.84
C PRO A 86 -24.33 2.63 9.41
N SER A 87 -24.24 1.48 8.74
CA SER A 87 -24.90 0.23 9.12
C SER A 87 -24.08 -0.64 10.09
N LEU A 88 -22.84 -0.25 10.39
CA LEU A 88 -21.99 -0.94 11.37
C LEU A 88 -22.26 -0.44 12.79
N GLU A 89 -22.07 -1.34 13.76
CA GLU A 89 -21.97 -0.99 15.17
C GLU A 89 -20.86 0.05 15.42
N PRO A 90 -21.02 0.96 16.39
CA PRO A 90 -20.05 2.02 16.66
C PRO A 90 -18.62 1.51 16.89
N GLU A 91 -18.47 0.37 17.55
CA GLU A 91 -17.16 -0.23 17.79
C GLU A 91 -16.49 -0.72 16.51
N SER A 92 -17.23 -1.44 15.66
CA SER A 92 -16.70 -1.91 14.37
C SER A 92 -16.33 -0.74 13.44
N ARG A 93 -17.08 0.36 13.51
CA ARG A 93 -16.75 1.58 12.77
C ARG A 93 -15.45 2.21 13.27
N ARG A 94 -15.25 2.32 14.59
CA ARG A 94 -13.99 2.82 15.18
C ARG A 94 -12.79 1.99 14.76
N ILE A 95 -12.89 0.67 14.83
CA ILE A 95 -11.83 -0.26 14.41
C ILE A 95 -11.47 -0.04 12.93
N TYR A 96 -12.47 0.12 12.06
CA TYR A 96 -12.24 0.42 10.65
C TYR A 96 -11.53 1.77 10.44
N GLU A 97 -11.97 2.82 11.12
CA GLU A 97 -11.38 4.17 11.02
C GLU A 97 -9.93 4.20 11.52
N GLU A 98 -9.65 3.55 12.64
CA GLU A 98 -8.31 3.39 13.18
C GLU A 98 -7.41 2.66 12.18
N ARG A 99 -7.89 1.54 11.61
CA ARG A 99 -7.14 0.81 10.58
C ARG A 99 -6.88 1.67 9.34
N CYS A 100 -7.84 2.48 8.90
CA CYS A 100 -7.63 3.41 7.79
C CYS A 100 -6.54 4.45 8.10
N GLU A 101 -6.48 4.95 9.33
CA GLU A 101 -5.47 5.93 9.75
C GLU A 101 -4.08 5.28 9.84
N ILE A 102 -3.97 4.09 10.41
CA ILE A 102 -2.73 3.32 10.47
C ILE A 102 -2.21 3.06 9.06
N GLN A 103 -3.05 2.54 8.15
CA GLN A 103 -2.64 2.29 6.78
C GLN A 103 -2.17 3.56 6.07
N ARG A 104 -2.89 4.68 6.24
CA ARG A 104 -2.51 5.98 5.67
C ARG A 104 -1.13 6.45 6.15
N LYS A 105 -0.84 6.32 7.45
CA LYS A 105 0.47 6.68 8.02
C LYS A 105 1.59 5.83 7.42
N ARG A 106 1.36 4.51 7.29
CA ARG A 106 2.33 3.58 6.69
C ARG A 106 2.60 3.90 5.22
N VAL A 107 1.56 4.12 4.41
CA VAL A 107 1.70 4.50 3.00
C VAL A 107 2.49 5.80 2.86
N ARG A 108 2.12 6.84 3.61
CA ARG A 108 2.83 8.14 3.58
C ARG A 108 4.30 8.01 3.97
N ARG A 109 4.63 7.17 4.96
CA ARG A 109 6.02 6.97 5.37
C ARG A 109 6.81 6.25 4.27
N LYS A 110 6.24 5.18 3.69
CA LYS A 110 6.82 4.47 2.55
C LYS A 110 7.05 5.39 1.36
N ASP A 111 6.11 6.26 1.02
CA ASP A 111 6.27 7.24 -0.07
C ASP A 111 7.42 8.21 0.20
N ARG A 112 7.58 8.66 1.45
CA ARG A 112 8.71 9.51 1.82
C ARG A 112 10.04 8.76 1.78
N PHE A 113 10.10 7.51 2.22
CA PHE A 113 11.30 6.69 2.06
C PHE A 113 11.70 6.56 0.59
N ARG A 114 10.74 6.29 -0.30
CA ARG A 114 11.00 6.26 -1.75
C ARG A 114 11.56 7.58 -2.27
N CYS A 115 11.04 8.72 -1.81
CA CYS A 115 11.56 10.04 -2.17
C CYS A 115 13.01 10.23 -1.70
N ILE A 116 13.34 9.81 -0.48
CA ILE A 116 14.72 9.90 0.05
C ILE A 116 15.65 8.99 -0.75
N ILE A 117 15.30 7.71 -0.92
CA ILE A 117 16.09 6.74 -1.69
C ILE A 117 16.34 7.31 -3.10
N TRP A 118 15.31 7.81 -3.76
CA TRP A 118 15.44 8.42 -5.09
C TRP A 118 16.41 9.61 -5.06
N THR A 119 16.23 10.55 -4.13
CA THR A 119 17.05 11.77 -4.05
C THR A 119 18.51 11.46 -3.80
N GLU A 120 18.80 10.51 -2.92
CA GLU A 120 20.18 10.15 -2.57
C GLU A 120 20.88 9.43 -3.72
N VAL A 121 20.18 8.51 -4.40
CA VAL A 121 20.73 7.83 -5.59
C VAL A 121 20.89 8.80 -6.76
N GLU A 122 20.01 9.80 -6.89
CA GLU A 122 20.13 10.88 -7.88
C GLU A 122 21.34 11.79 -7.63
N ARG A 123 21.60 12.17 -6.37
CA ARG A 123 22.70 13.07 -5.99
C ARG A 123 24.09 12.52 -6.26
N ILE A 124 24.23 11.20 -6.14
CA ILE A 124 25.52 10.52 -6.24
C ILE A 124 25.75 9.95 -7.65
N ARG A 125 24.83 10.19 -8.60
CA ARG A 125 25.01 9.77 -10.01
C ARG A 125 26.37 10.22 -10.58
N PRO A 126 27.08 9.36 -11.33
CA PRO A 126 26.72 7.99 -11.72
C PRO A 126 27.13 6.91 -10.70
N ASP A 127 27.72 7.31 -9.57
CA ASP A 127 28.27 6.41 -8.56
C ASP A 127 27.17 5.69 -7.78
N SER A 128 27.59 4.63 -7.09
CA SER A 128 26.71 3.85 -6.22
C SER A 128 26.76 4.39 -4.79
N ILE A 129 25.59 4.47 -4.14
CA ILE A 129 25.48 4.80 -2.71
C ILE A 129 25.36 3.51 -1.88
N LEU A 130 25.96 3.47 -0.69
CA LEU A 130 25.81 2.32 0.21
C LEU A 130 24.40 2.30 0.82
N VAL A 131 23.80 1.11 0.89
CA VAL A 131 22.49 0.89 1.53
C VAL A 131 22.49 1.38 2.97
N HIS A 132 23.58 1.13 3.69
CA HIS A 132 23.75 1.58 5.07
C HIS A 132 23.59 3.10 5.21
N ASP A 133 24.14 3.89 4.28
CA ASP A 133 24.07 5.36 4.34
C ASP A 133 22.64 5.85 4.09
N ILE A 134 21.92 5.22 3.16
CA ILE A 134 20.50 5.50 2.94
C ILE A 134 19.67 5.17 4.18
N VAL A 135 19.91 4.00 4.78
CA VAL A 135 19.22 3.57 6.00
C VAL A 135 19.48 4.55 7.12
N GLN A 136 20.73 4.96 7.32
CA GLN A 136 21.12 5.92 8.35
C GLN A 136 20.39 7.26 8.16
N ASN A 137 20.41 7.82 6.95
CA ASN A 137 19.69 9.05 6.61
C ASN A 137 18.18 8.94 6.86
N CYS A 138 17.56 7.80 6.50
CA CYS A 138 16.15 7.58 6.79
C CYS A 138 15.88 7.50 8.29
N THR A 139 16.73 6.83 9.06
CA THR A 139 16.57 6.76 10.52
C THR A 139 16.80 8.09 11.21
N ASP A 140 17.62 8.97 10.66
CA ASP A 140 17.84 10.32 11.21
C ASP A 140 16.62 11.23 10.99
N VAL A 141 15.90 11.05 9.88
CA VAL A 141 14.68 11.82 9.56
C VAL A 141 13.45 11.29 10.32
N PHE A 142 13.30 9.96 10.41
CA PHE A 142 12.08 9.32 10.94
C PHE A 142 12.23 8.72 12.34
N GLY A 143 13.43 8.74 12.90
CA GLY A 143 13.78 8.05 14.14
C GLY A 143 14.09 6.56 13.92
N LYS A 144 14.68 5.94 14.94
CA LYS A 144 15.13 4.53 14.94
C LYS A 144 14.07 3.55 15.48
N SER A 145 12.79 3.77 15.18
CA SER A 145 11.75 2.84 15.62
C SER A 145 11.82 1.53 14.84
N GLU A 146 11.41 0.43 15.47
CA GLU A 146 11.37 -0.89 14.84
C GLU A 146 10.49 -0.90 13.57
N ASP A 147 9.39 -0.14 13.58
CA ASP A 147 8.53 0.05 12.41
C ASP A 147 9.27 0.70 11.23
N VAL A 148 10.12 1.70 11.49
CA VAL A 148 10.90 2.39 10.44
C VAL A 148 11.89 1.44 9.81
N VAL A 149 12.63 0.69 10.62
CA VAL A 149 13.62 -0.28 10.14
C VAL A 149 12.94 -1.39 9.33
N ARG A 150 11.81 -1.91 9.81
CA ARG A 150 11.01 -2.93 9.12
C ARG A 150 10.51 -2.42 7.77
N GLU A 151 9.92 -1.23 7.73
CA GLU A 151 9.39 -0.65 6.48
C GLU A 151 10.48 -0.30 5.46
N LEU A 152 11.65 0.16 5.90
CA LEU A 152 12.82 0.36 5.03
C LEU A 152 13.30 -0.98 4.45
N THR A 153 13.42 -2.00 5.30
CA THR A 153 13.81 -3.35 4.87
C THR A 153 12.82 -3.88 3.83
N GLU A 154 11.51 -3.71 4.06
CA GLU A 154 10.48 -4.08 3.10
C GLU A 154 10.66 -3.38 1.75
N ILE A 155 10.97 -2.08 1.73
CA ILE A 155 11.20 -1.33 0.48
C ILE A 155 12.43 -1.90 -0.24
N PHE A 156 13.56 -2.06 0.44
CA PHE A 156 14.77 -2.60 -0.20
C PHE A 156 14.56 -4.02 -0.70
N SER A 157 14.00 -4.91 0.12
CA SER A 157 13.77 -6.31 -0.24
C SER A 157 12.73 -6.50 -1.33
N ARG A 158 11.62 -5.74 -1.30
CA ARG A 158 10.48 -6.01 -2.18
C ARG A 158 10.43 -5.14 -3.42
N GLU A 159 10.80 -3.87 -3.29
CA GLU A 159 10.63 -2.90 -4.37
C GLU A 159 11.90 -2.70 -5.18
N ILE A 160 13.06 -2.96 -4.57
CA ILE A 160 14.36 -2.78 -5.21
C ILE A 160 14.97 -4.13 -5.62
N LEU A 161 14.96 -5.12 -4.71
CA LEU A 161 15.61 -6.42 -4.95
C LEU A 161 14.75 -7.43 -5.72
N ALA A 162 13.44 -7.50 -5.44
CA ALA A 162 12.56 -8.52 -6.01
C ALA A 162 11.75 -8.06 -7.24
N ASN A 163 11.83 -6.77 -7.61
CA ASN A 163 11.02 -6.20 -8.67
C ASN A 163 11.85 -5.90 -9.92
N ASP A 164 11.66 -6.71 -10.96
CA ASP A 164 12.32 -6.52 -12.27
C ASP A 164 11.98 -5.16 -12.91
N LEU A 165 10.86 -4.54 -12.54
CA LEU A 165 10.44 -3.21 -12.99
C LEU A 165 11.10 -2.06 -12.22
N SER A 166 11.88 -2.35 -11.17
CA SER A 166 12.68 -1.32 -10.47
C SER A 166 13.66 -0.66 -11.43
N VAL A 167 13.84 0.66 -11.32
CA VAL A 167 14.89 1.40 -12.04
C VAL A 167 16.27 1.28 -11.38
N PHE A 168 16.30 0.79 -10.15
CA PHE A 168 17.50 0.63 -9.35
C PHE A 168 18.07 -0.79 -9.50
N ALA A 169 19.39 -0.90 -9.43
CA ALA A 169 20.15 -2.13 -9.34
C ALA A 169 21.02 -2.10 -8.08
N MET A 170 21.38 -3.29 -7.60
CA MET A 170 22.23 -3.44 -6.42
C MET A 170 23.49 -4.21 -6.77
N SER A 171 24.61 -3.77 -6.21
CA SER A 171 25.92 -4.43 -6.36
C SER A 171 26.60 -4.52 -5.00
N GLU A 172 27.27 -5.64 -4.76
CA GLU A 172 28.15 -5.82 -3.61
C GLU A 172 29.51 -5.18 -3.91
N THR A 173 29.99 -4.35 -2.99
CA THR A 173 31.29 -3.67 -3.06
C THR A 173 32.12 -4.07 -1.85
N GLU A 174 33.41 -3.74 -1.85
CA GLU A 174 34.30 -3.97 -0.68
C GLU A 174 33.78 -3.29 0.60
N LYS A 175 32.98 -2.22 0.46
CA LYS A 175 32.38 -1.45 1.56
C LYS A 175 30.97 -1.92 1.94
N GLY A 176 30.44 -2.94 1.25
CA GLY A 176 29.12 -3.51 1.47
C GLY A 176 28.17 -3.31 0.29
N LEU A 177 26.87 -3.47 0.58
CA LEU A 177 25.81 -3.46 -0.43
C LEU A 177 25.52 -2.03 -0.90
N SER A 178 25.49 -1.83 -2.21
CA SER A 178 25.32 -0.52 -2.84
C SER A 178 24.14 -0.50 -3.82
N ILE A 179 23.54 0.67 -4.02
CA ILE A 179 22.42 0.93 -4.93
C ILE A 179 22.84 1.94 -5.97
N HIS A 180 22.44 1.70 -7.22
CA HIS A 180 22.68 2.60 -8.36
C HIS A 180 21.56 2.46 -9.40
N PHE A 181 21.53 3.34 -10.40
CA PHE A 181 20.60 3.17 -11.53
C PHE A 181 21.03 2.04 -12.46
N LYS A 182 20.07 1.19 -12.86
CA LYS A 182 20.27 0.20 -13.94
C LYS A 182 20.86 0.88 -15.18
N GLU A 183 21.68 0.16 -15.92
CA GLU A 183 22.43 0.70 -17.06
C GLU A 183 21.55 1.39 -18.11
N ALA A 184 20.37 0.83 -18.40
CA ALA A 184 19.38 1.43 -19.30
C ALA A 184 18.86 2.82 -18.86
N PHE A 185 19.06 3.19 -17.59
CA PHE A 185 18.67 4.47 -17.02
C PHE A 185 19.87 5.33 -16.59
N ARG A 186 21.11 4.88 -16.85
CA ARG A 186 22.30 5.74 -16.76
C ARG A 186 22.31 6.64 -18.01
N ARG A 187 22.32 7.96 -17.83
CA ARG A 187 22.54 8.88 -18.95
C ARG A 187 24.05 8.91 -19.26
N ASN A 188 24.39 8.92 -20.56
CA ASN A 188 25.73 9.24 -21.05
C ASN A 188 26.21 10.58 -20.51
#